data_AF-A0A923WRR0-F1
#
_entry.id   AF-A0A923WRR0-F1
#
_cell.length_a   1.000
_cell.length_b   1.000
_cell.length_c   1.000
_cell.angle_alpha   90.00
_cell.angle_beta   90.00
_cell.angle_gamma   90.00
#
_symmetry.space_group_name_H-M   'P 1'
#
loop_
_entity.id
_entity.type
_entity.pdbx_description
1 polymer ?
#
loop_
_entity_poly.entity_id
_entity_poly.type
_entity_poly.pdbx_seq_one_letter_code
_entity_poly.pdbx_strand_id
1 'polypeptide(L)' 'MQTVQNFLPLDQENRSHVDTSCAAFHLTRKAQTLRAWACLENGPLRPIRIMGRLAWATADIRRLLNGGL' A
#
# COMPACT_ATOMS: atom_id res chain seq x y z
N MET A 1 -9.33 5.67 -17.15
CA MET A 1 -8.36 6.79 -17.00
C MET A 1 -7.61 6.59 -15.68
N GLN A 2 -6.54 5.77 -15.64
CA GLN A 2 -5.67 5.73 -14.46
C GLN A 2 -4.72 6.91 -14.61
N THR A 3 -4.90 7.94 -13.78
CA THR A 3 -3.92 9.02 -13.67
C THR A 3 -2.60 8.41 -13.25
N VAL A 4 -1.55 8.63 -14.05
CA VAL A 4 -0.18 8.28 -13.68
C VAL A 4 0.19 9.22 -12.53
N GLN A 5 -0.19 8.83 -11.33
CA GLN A 5 0.27 9.47 -10.11
C GLN A 5 1.78 9.22 -10.05
N ASN A 6 2.55 10.30 -10.08
CA ASN A 6 4.01 10.25 -10.05
C ASN A 6 4.46 9.93 -8.61
N PHE A 7 4.26 8.68 -8.19
CA PHE A 7 4.67 8.21 -6.88
C PHE A 7 6.20 8.20 -6.83
N LEU A 8 6.76 8.73 -5.74
CA LEU A 8 8.19 8.61 -5.48
C LEU A 8 8.55 7.14 -5.36
N PRO A 9 9.76 6.72 -5.75
CA PRO A 9 10.22 5.37 -5.46
C PRO A 9 10.15 5.11 -3.95
N LEU A 10 9.84 3.87 -3.56
CA LEU A 10 9.64 3.48 -2.15
C LEU A 10 10.86 3.83 -1.26
N ASP A 11 12.05 3.94 -1.87
CA ASP A 11 13.27 4.34 -1.19
C ASP A 11 13.28 5.81 -0.73
N GLN A 12 12.59 6.69 -1.47
CA GLN A 12 12.48 8.12 -1.17
C GLN A 12 11.16 8.51 -0.48
N GLU A 13 10.30 7.53 -0.21
CA GLU A 13 9.02 7.76 0.47
C GLU A 13 9.27 7.95 1.98
N ASN A 14 9.36 9.21 2.41
CA ASN A 14 9.55 9.58 3.81
C ASN A 14 8.26 9.44 4.66
N ARG A 15 7.11 9.19 4.04
CA ARG A 15 5.86 8.99 4.77
C ARG A 15 5.87 7.64 5.45
N SER A 16 5.46 7.60 6.72
CA SER A 16 5.27 6.34 7.45
C SER A 16 4.10 5.53 6.89
N HIS A 17 3.06 6.20 6.40
CA HIS A 17 1.88 5.57 5.83
C HIS A 17 1.50 6.23 4.51
N VAL A 18 1.13 5.41 3.53
CA VAL A 18 0.69 5.85 2.21
C VAL A 18 -0.76 5.44 1.97
N ASP A 19 -1.40 6.10 1.00
CA ASP A 19 -2.74 5.74 0.57
C ASP A 19 -2.74 4.44 -0.25
N THR A 20 -3.95 3.93 -0.50
CA THR A 20 -4.14 2.66 -1.21
C THR A 20 -3.64 2.70 -2.66
N SER A 21 -3.66 3.86 -3.33
CA SER A 21 -3.19 3.96 -4.72
C SER A 21 -1.67 3.90 -4.78
N CYS A 22 -0.99 4.60 -3.87
CA CYS A 22 0.47 4.56 -3.74
C CYS A 22 0.96 3.15 -3.38
N ALA A 23 0.37 2.52 -2.37
CA ALA A 23 0.69 1.14 -2.00
C ALA A 23 0.47 0.15 -3.16
N ALA A 24 -0.62 0.33 -3.92
CA ALA A 24 -0.91 -0.51 -5.08
C ALA A 24 0.14 -0.35 -6.20
N PHE A 25 0.59 0.89 -6.44
CA PHE A 25 1.65 1.18 -7.40
C PHE A 25 2.95 0.47 -7.03
N HIS A 26 3.39 0.57 -5.76
CA HIS A 26 4.62 -0.08 -5.30
C HIS A 26 4.57 -1.61 -5.38
N LEU A 27 3.42 -2.21 -5.10
CA LEU A 27 3.25 -3.66 -5.15
C LEU A 27 2.97 -4.17 -6.57
N THR A 28 2.94 -3.30 -7.59
CA THR A 28 2.53 -3.64 -8.96
C THR A 28 1.17 -4.34 -8.98
N ARG A 29 0.22 -3.87 -8.16
CA ARG A 29 -1.16 -4.40 -8.04
C ARG A 29 -2.19 -3.30 -8.33
N LYS A 30 -3.46 -3.71 -8.50
CA LYS A 30 -4.57 -2.75 -8.59
C LYS A 30 -5.02 -2.34 -7.18
N ALA A 31 -5.42 -1.08 -7.02
CA ALA A 31 -5.95 -0.57 -5.75
C ALA A 31 -7.15 -1.37 -5.22
N GLN A 32 -7.97 -1.96 -6.11
CA GLN A 32 -9.08 -2.83 -5.73
C GLN A 32 -8.61 -4.11 -5.01
N THR A 33 -7.46 -4.68 -5.40
CA THR A 33 -6.86 -5.83 -4.72
C THR A 33 -6.50 -5.48 -3.28
N LEU A 34 -5.89 -4.31 -3.06
CA LEU A 34 -5.56 -3.85 -1.71
C LEU A 34 -6.81 -3.58 -0.86
N ARG A 35 -7.87 -3.00 -1.46
CA ARG A 35 -9.16 -2.84 -0.75
C ARG A 35 -9.76 -4.20 -0.38
N ALA A 36 -9.67 -5.20 -1.27
CA ALA A 36 -10.12 -6.55 -0.97
C ALA A 36 -9.34 -7.16 0.19
N TRP A 37 -8.02 -7.00 0.23
CA TRP A 37 -7.20 -7.42 1.38
C TRP A 37 -7.60 -6.74 2.69
N ALA A 38 -7.93 -5.45 2.64
CA ALA A 38 -8.38 -4.70 3.81
C ALA A 38 -9.77 -5.15 4.32
N CYS A 39 -10.67 -5.54 3.41
CA CYS A 39 -12.02 -5.98 3.74
C CYS A 39 -12.09 -7.45 4.16
N LEU A 40 -11.32 -8.31 3.49
CA LEU A 40 -11.30 -9.76 3.72
C LEU A 40 -10.27 -10.18 4.77
N GLU A 41 -9.41 -9.25 5.19
CA GLU A 41 -8.34 -9.46 6.16
C GLU A 41 -7.40 -10.63 5.82
N ASN A 42 -7.34 -10.99 4.52
CA ASN A 42 -6.65 -12.16 3.98
C ASN A 42 -5.39 -11.81 3.16
N GLY A 43 -4.98 -10.55 3.19
CA GLY A 43 -3.81 -10.08 2.46
C GLY A 43 -2.51 -10.23 3.25
N PRO A 44 -1.35 -10.17 2.56
CA PRO A 44 -0.04 -10.16 3.20
C PRO A 44 0.24 -8.88 4.00
N LEU A 45 -0.56 -7.83 3.78
CA LEU A 45 -0.44 -6.53 4.44
C LEU A 45 -1.76 -6.17 5.09
N ARG A 46 -1.69 -5.55 6.27
CA ARG A 46 -2.86 -5.05 6.99
C ARG A 46 -2.82 -3.52 7.06
N PRO A 47 -3.82 -2.80 6.52
CA PRO A 47 -3.87 -1.36 6.63
C PRO A 47 -4.40 -0.93 8.00
N ILE A 48 -4.00 0.25 8.43
CA ILE A 48 -4.56 0.93 9.59
C ILE A 48 -5.70 1.82 9.12
N ARG A 49 -6.81 1.82 9.85
CA ARG A 49 -7.97 2.67 9.57
C ARG A 49 -7.80 4.00 10.31
N ILE A 50 -7.53 5.07 9.57
CA ILE A 50 -7.41 6.43 10.10
C ILE A 50 -8.59 7.24 9.57
N MET A 51 -9.57 7.55 10.43
CA MET A 51 -10.74 8.36 10.06
C MET A 51 -11.45 7.87 8.78
N GLY A 52 -11.65 6.55 8.66
CA GLY A 52 -12.30 5.93 7.50
C GLY A 52 -11.42 5.78 6.25
N ARG A 53 -10.15 6.20 6.29
CA ARG A 53 -9.16 5.96 5.22
C ARG A 53 -8.26 4.79 5.56
N LEU A 54 -7.90 4.02 4.53
CA LEU A 54 -6.94 2.92 4.63
C LEU A 54 -5.52 3.49 4.47
N ALA A 55 -4.74 3.39 5.54
CA ALA A 55 -3.35 3.80 5.61
C ALA A 55 -2.45 2.55 5.58
N TRP A 56 -1.57 2.45 4.59
CA TRP A 56 -0.66 1.32 4.41
C TRP A 56 0.74 1.71 4.85
N ALA A 57 1.34 0.94 5.76
CA ALA A 57 2.69 1.23 6.24
C ALA A 57 3.73 0.97 5.14
N THR A 58 4.58 1.96 4.88
CA THR A 58 5.67 1.83 3.88
C THR A 58 6.72 0.82 4.31
N ALA A 59 6.95 0.68 5.62
CA ALA A 59 7.82 -0.32 6.22
C ALA A 59 7.36 -1.75 5.88
N ASP A 60 6.06 -2.04 6.02
CA ASP A 60 5.53 -3.37 5.72
C ASP A 60 5.57 -3.66 4.21
N ILE A 61 5.28 -2.66 3.36
CA ILE A 61 5.43 -2.79 1.90
C ILE A 61 6.89 -3.14 1.55
N ARG A 62 7.87 -2.45 2.15
CA ARG A 62 9.29 -2.72 1.93
C ARG A 62 9.68 -4.12 2.40
N ARG A 63 9.20 -4.53 3.57
CA ARG A 63 9.44 -5.86 4.15
C ARG A 63 8.88 -6.97 3.25
N LEU A 64 7.66 -6.80 2.75
CA LEU A 64 7.01 -7.74 1.84
C LEU A 64 7.78 -7.87 0.52
N LEU A 65 8.22 -6.76 -0.07
CA LEU A 65 9.01 -6.78 -1.31
C LEU A 65 10.39 -7.43 -1.14
N ASN A 66 10.97 -7.34 0.06
CA ASN A 66 12.21 -8.03 0.42
C ASN A 66 12.01 -9.53 0.72
N GLY A 67 10.80 -10.07 0.58
CA GLY A 67 10.50 -11.49 0.80
C GLY A 67 10.32 -11.88 2.27
N GLY A 68 10.21 -10.91 3.17
CA GLY A 68 10.00 -11.15 4.60
C GLY A 68 8.54 -11.00 5.00
N LEU A 69 7.96 -12.06 5.57
CA LEU A 69 6.77 -12.01 6.42
C LEU A 69 7.15 -12.60 7.78
#